data_AF-A0A7G6Z240-F1
#
_entry.id   AF-A0A7G6Z240-F1
#
_cell.length_a   1.000
_cell.length_b   1.000
_cell.length_c   1.000
_cell.angle_alpha   90.00
_cell.angle_beta   90.00
_cell.angle_gamma   90.00
#
_symmetry.space_group_name_H-M   'P 1'
#
loop_
_entity.id
_entity.type
_entity.pdbx_description
1 polymer ?
#
loop_
_entity_poly.entity_id
_entity_poly.type
_entity_poly.pdbx_seq_one_letter_code
_entity_poly.pdbx_strand_id
1 'polypeptide(L)'
;MNFLTIPRRTKVRPSHDEALRAAGRRASSAPVDWDLLAGDELVDALSRDLGEASDRLSYLVLALLHRRIPAVSRVVEFTRRWRVEGLSAPLTEEYRRGSVVHGAARPFVIVDTVVMDVTDTSRSSFTTGIQRVARETVTRWTRDHRVLLAAWDVTGRHLAALTDHETGRVLLEGAGEVETVAAGTVIVPFDATFVLPEITVAAERTASVRSVVRFGTRRAVAIGYDCIPVTTAETSGPGMPGAFSEYLATLSTFDAIAPISSAAFTEYTGWSAMLPGAGLVPPHIETVSLPAQVGAVDDDVVERVRSELGLVGATVVLSVGSHEPRKNHLALLTAAELNWRAGHDFTLVLVGGNAWGDGEFQEMVRRLRRKGRSVQMLSGVGDDVVWSLYRMARFSVFCSVNEGFGLPVVESLVSGVPVVTSDFGSMRELGEGHGALVVDPHSPLEMSRAMGRLFSDDELHVELVAQSADMPRPTWDDYAADLWRLVAGE
;
A
#
# COMPACT_ATOMS: atom_id res chain seq x y z
N MET A 1 49.51 -13.96 -4.22
CA MET A 1 49.45 -13.31 -2.89
C MET A 1 49.31 -11.81 -3.09
N ASN A 2 48.08 -11.30 -3.02
CA ASN A 2 47.77 -10.08 -2.28
C ASN A 2 46.25 -9.99 -2.16
N PHE A 3 45.82 -9.85 -0.91
CA PHE A 3 44.45 -9.98 -0.45
C PHE A 3 43.59 -8.83 -0.94
N LEU A 4 42.41 -9.16 -1.46
CA LEU A 4 41.28 -8.23 -1.60
C LEU A 4 40.86 -7.76 -0.21
N THR A 5 41.25 -6.53 0.13
CA THR A 5 40.61 -5.76 1.20
C THR A 5 39.21 -5.37 0.74
N ILE A 6 38.22 -6.16 1.16
CA ILE A 6 36.81 -5.76 1.14
C ILE A 6 36.67 -4.58 2.11
N PRO A 7 36.09 -3.44 1.70
CA PRO A 7 35.82 -2.36 2.64
C PRO A 7 34.77 -2.82 3.66
N ARG A 8 35.15 -2.94 4.93
CA ARG A 8 34.23 -2.90 6.07
C ARG A 8 33.77 -1.46 6.28
N ARG A 9 32.45 -1.21 6.30
CA ARG A 9 31.73 -0.10 7.00
C ARG A 9 30.22 -0.28 6.70
N THR A 10 29.26 -0.24 7.63
CA THR A 10 29.18 0.34 8.99
C THR A 10 28.27 -0.52 9.89
N LYS A 11 28.77 -1.01 11.04
CA LYS A 11 28.55 -0.57 12.44
C LYS A 11 27.21 -0.96 13.11
N VAL A 12 27.32 -2.07 13.87
CA VAL A 12 26.68 -2.39 15.17
C VAL A 12 25.16 -2.20 15.24
N ARG A 13 24.44 -3.29 14.94
CA ARG A 13 23.09 -3.56 15.46
C ARG A 13 23.14 -3.54 16.99
N PRO A 14 22.08 -3.14 17.70
CA PRO A 14 22.05 -3.38 19.13
C PRO A 14 22.29 -4.87 19.36
N SER A 15 23.23 -5.21 20.25
CA SER A 15 23.34 -6.59 20.71
C SER A 15 21.99 -6.99 21.31
N HIS A 16 21.58 -8.27 21.25
CA HIS A 16 20.30 -8.67 21.88
C HIS A 16 20.22 -8.23 23.36
N ASP A 17 21.38 -8.09 24.01
CA ASP A 17 21.57 -7.51 25.33
C ASP A 17 21.06 -6.06 25.47
N GLU A 18 21.30 -5.20 24.48
CA GLU A 18 20.87 -3.79 24.47
C GLU A 18 19.35 -3.67 24.32
N ALA A 19 18.73 -4.48 23.46
CA ALA A 19 17.28 -4.51 23.33
C ALA A 19 16.59 -5.01 24.61
N LEU A 20 17.16 -6.04 25.26
CA LEU A 20 16.66 -6.52 26.55
C LEU A 20 16.85 -5.48 27.65
N ARG A 21 17.94 -4.69 27.64
CA ARG A 21 18.12 -3.53 28.55
C ARG A 21 17.04 -2.47 28.34
N ALA A 22 16.77 -2.07 27.10
CA ALA A 22 15.70 -1.12 26.78
C ALA A 22 14.32 -1.62 27.23
N ALA A 23 14.10 -2.94 27.20
CA ALA A 23 12.87 -3.58 27.67
C ALA A 23 12.72 -3.67 29.21
N GLY A 24 13.78 -3.39 29.98
CA GLY A 24 13.75 -3.46 31.45
C GLY A 24 14.62 -4.57 32.08
N ARG A 25 15.72 -5.00 31.43
CA ARG A 25 16.75 -5.83 32.07
C ARG A 25 17.38 -5.11 33.27
N ARG A 26 17.68 -5.84 34.34
CA ARG A 26 18.34 -5.29 35.53
C ARG A 26 19.73 -4.74 35.16
N ALA A 27 20.04 -3.52 35.58
CA ALA A 27 21.25 -2.79 35.17
C ALA A 27 22.60 -3.44 35.58
N SER A 28 22.60 -4.46 36.45
CA SER A 28 23.80 -5.04 37.04
C SER A 28 24.32 -6.33 36.37
N SER A 29 23.74 -6.78 35.26
CA SER A 29 24.14 -8.03 34.59
C SER A 29 25.19 -7.81 33.49
N ALA A 30 26.20 -8.68 33.46
CA ALA A 30 27.23 -8.70 32.42
C ALA A 30 26.61 -8.99 31.05
N PRO A 31 27.20 -8.57 29.91
CA PRO A 31 26.68 -8.91 28.59
C PRO A 31 26.56 -10.43 28.42
N VAL A 32 25.39 -10.90 28.00
CA VAL A 32 25.13 -12.32 27.76
C VAL A 32 25.01 -12.56 26.26
N ASP A 33 25.71 -13.57 25.74
CA ASP A 33 25.53 -14.04 24.38
C ASP A 33 24.38 -15.05 24.33
N TRP A 34 23.17 -14.53 24.10
CA TRP A 34 21.93 -15.29 24.12
C TRP A 34 21.85 -16.37 23.03
N ASP A 35 22.68 -16.29 22.00
CA ASP A 35 22.76 -17.29 20.93
C ASP A 35 23.52 -18.55 21.32
N LEU A 36 24.33 -18.48 22.38
CA LEU A 36 25.13 -19.60 22.88
C LEU A 36 24.45 -20.34 24.04
N LEU A 37 23.40 -19.77 24.63
CA LEU A 37 22.67 -20.37 25.73
C LEU A 37 21.54 -21.27 25.25
N ALA A 38 21.41 -22.44 25.86
CA ALA A 38 20.33 -23.38 25.62
C ALA A 38 19.87 -24.06 26.92
N GLY A 39 18.68 -24.64 26.89
CA GLY A 39 18.14 -25.40 28.02
C GLY A 39 18.00 -24.58 29.29
N ASP A 40 18.35 -25.20 30.41
CA ASP A 40 18.25 -24.59 31.74
C ASP A 40 19.19 -23.37 31.90
N GLU A 41 20.31 -23.32 31.17
CA GLU A 41 21.25 -22.18 31.22
C GLU A 41 20.61 -20.89 30.66
N LEU A 42 19.83 -21.01 29.58
CA LEU A 42 19.07 -19.89 29.01
C LEU A 42 17.95 -19.45 29.97
N VAL A 43 17.24 -20.41 30.56
CA VAL A 43 16.15 -20.16 31.53
C VAL A 43 16.68 -19.43 32.76
N ASP A 44 17.82 -19.88 33.30
CA ASP A 44 18.47 -19.29 34.47
C ASP A 44 19.04 -17.90 34.17
N ALA A 45 19.63 -17.70 32.99
CA ALA A 45 20.14 -16.39 32.57
C ALA A 45 19.01 -15.37 32.44
N LEU A 46 17.92 -15.72 31.73
CA LEU A 46 16.75 -14.83 31.58
C LEU A 46 16.06 -14.58 32.93
N SER A 47 15.91 -15.61 33.77
CA SER A 47 15.30 -15.48 35.11
C SER A 47 16.08 -14.54 36.03
N ARG A 48 17.41 -14.53 35.90
CA ARG A 48 18.31 -13.69 36.71
C ARG A 48 18.34 -12.24 36.23
N ASP A 49 18.28 -12.05 34.91
CA ASP A 49 18.59 -10.77 34.29
C ASP A 49 17.36 -9.91 33.98
N LEU A 50 16.19 -10.51 33.76
CA LEU A 50 14.99 -9.77 33.40
C LEU A 50 14.32 -9.09 34.61
N GLY A 51 13.68 -7.95 34.34
CA GLY A 51 12.94 -7.15 35.32
C GLY A 51 11.56 -7.72 35.64
N GLU A 52 10.63 -6.84 36.00
CA GLU A 52 9.23 -7.21 36.26
C GLU A 52 8.49 -7.58 34.97
N ALA A 53 7.48 -8.44 35.11
CA ALA A 53 6.70 -8.93 33.99
C ALA A 53 5.93 -7.82 33.25
N SER A 54 6.30 -7.59 31.99
CA SER A 54 5.63 -6.68 31.07
C SER A 54 5.35 -7.35 29.74
N ASP A 55 4.32 -6.89 29.02
CA ASP A 55 3.98 -7.42 27.71
C ASP A 55 5.14 -7.25 26.71
N ARG A 56 5.90 -6.14 26.81
CA ARG A 56 7.07 -5.85 25.98
C ARG A 56 8.21 -6.84 26.21
N LEU A 57 8.52 -7.16 27.48
CA LEU A 57 9.53 -8.17 27.82
C LEU A 57 9.08 -9.57 27.37
N SER A 58 7.83 -9.91 27.61
CA SER A 58 7.25 -11.18 27.18
C SER A 58 7.30 -11.35 25.66
N TYR A 59 7.02 -10.29 24.90
CA TYR A 59 7.16 -10.28 23.44
C TYR A 59 8.58 -10.61 23.01
N LEU A 60 9.59 -9.94 23.57
CA LEU A 60 11.00 -10.22 23.26
C LEU A 60 11.40 -11.65 23.62
N VAL A 61 11.06 -12.10 24.84
CA VAL A 61 11.39 -13.45 25.32
C VAL A 61 10.79 -14.52 24.41
N LEU A 62 9.51 -14.39 24.06
CA LEU A 62 8.84 -15.34 23.18
C LEU A 62 9.41 -15.30 21.76
N ALA A 63 9.73 -14.11 21.24
CA ALA A 63 10.35 -13.97 19.92
C ALA A 63 11.76 -14.59 19.88
N LEU A 64 12.53 -14.40 20.95
CA LEU A 64 13.85 -15.00 21.15
C LEU A 64 13.78 -16.53 21.17
N LEU A 65 12.86 -17.09 21.95
CA LEU A 65 12.71 -18.53 22.11
C LEU A 65 12.20 -19.23 20.84
N HIS A 66 11.21 -18.63 20.20
CA HIS A 66 10.52 -19.27 19.07
C HIS A 66 11.06 -18.85 17.71
N ARG A 67 12.00 -17.90 17.67
CA ARG A 67 12.58 -17.32 16.45
C ARG A 67 11.51 -16.85 15.46
N ARG A 68 10.43 -16.24 15.97
CA ARG A 68 9.27 -15.76 15.18
C ARG A 68 8.49 -14.71 15.96
N ILE A 69 7.60 -13.98 15.29
CA ILE A 69 6.73 -13.02 15.97
C ILE A 69 5.67 -13.78 16.79
N PRO A 70 5.57 -13.57 18.12
CA PRO A 70 4.56 -14.24 18.93
C PRO A 70 3.18 -13.63 18.68
N ALA A 71 2.12 -14.43 18.77
CA ALA A 71 0.75 -13.93 18.68
C ALA A 71 0.38 -13.08 19.91
N VAL A 72 -0.51 -12.10 19.72
CA VAL A 72 -0.96 -11.19 20.80
C VAL A 72 -1.50 -11.95 22.01
N SER A 73 -2.33 -12.97 21.78
CA SER A 73 -2.88 -13.80 22.86
C SER A 73 -1.79 -14.50 23.66
N ARG A 74 -0.72 -14.96 23.00
CA ARG A 74 0.38 -15.66 23.67
C ARG A 74 1.23 -14.73 24.52
N VAL A 75 1.51 -13.52 24.04
CA VAL A 75 2.22 -12.49 24.82
C VAL A 75 1.45 -12.17 26.11
N VAL A 76 0.13 -11.95 25.99
CA VAL A 76 -0.72 -11.62 27.14
C VAL A 76 -0.81 -12.79 28.13
N GLU A 77 -0.99 -14.02 27.63
CA GLU A 77 -1.03 -15.22 28.47
C GLU A 77 0.29 -15.43 29.22
N PHE A 78 1.42 -15.36 28.51
CA PHE A 78 2.76 -15.52 29.09
C PHE A 78 3.02 -14.45 30.16
N THR A 79 2.66 -13.19 29.90
CA THR A 79 2.83 -12.10 30.88
C THR A 79 2.01 -12.33 32.14
N ARG A 80 0.75 -12.78 32.00
CA ARG A 80 -0.11 -13.10 33.15
C ARG A 80 0.49 -14.21 34.01
N ARG A 81 1.00 -15.26 33.37
CA ARG A 81 1.65 -16.36 34.08
C ARG A 81 2.95 -15.94 34.74
N TRP A 82 3.77 -15.15 34.06
CA TRP A 82 4.99 -14.59 34.66
C TRP A 82 4.66 -13.78 35.93
N ARG A 83 3.60 -12.96 35.93
CA ARG A 83 3.18 -12.21 37.12
C ARG A 83 2.75 -13.09 38.30
N VAL A 84 2.16 -14.26 38.04
CA VAL A 84 1.59 -15.14 39.07
C VAL A 84 2.59 -16.19 39.55
N GLU A 85 3.29 -16.83 38.61
CA GLU A 85 4.15 -18.00 38.85
C GLU A 85 5.64 -17.63 38.94
N GLY A 86 6.01 -16.40 38.61
CA GLY A 86 7.39 -16.02 38.33
C GLY A 86 7.81 -16.40 36.90
N LEU A 87 8.99 -15.96 36.45
CA LEU A 87 9.44 -16.18 35.06
C LEU A 87 9.74 -17.64 34.75
N SER A 88 10.39 -18.35 35.68
CA SER A 88 11.01 -19.64 35.40
C SER A 88 9.99 -20.70 34.95
N ALA A 89 8.82 -20.77 35.58
CA ALA A 89 7.78 -21.74 35.24
C ALA A 89 7.20 -21.59 33.80
N PRO A 90 6.61 -20.43 33.42
CA PRO A 90 6.12 -20.23 32.04
C PRO A 90 7.26 -20.25 31.02
N LEU A 91 8.45 -19.75 31.35
CA LEU A 91 9.62 -19.78 30.45
C LEU A 91 10.05 -21.21 30.11
N THR A 92 10.09 -22.09 31.11
CA THR A 92 10.44 -23.50 30.93
C THR A 92 9.43 -24.21 30.03
N GLU A 93 8.14 -23.90 30.19
CA GLU A 93 7.10 -24.47 29.32
C GLU A 93 7.22 -24.01 27.87
N GLU A 94 7.46 -22.71 27.64
CA GLU A 94 7.70 -22.17 26.30
C GLU A 94 8.92 -22.79 25.64
N TYR A 95 10.02 -22.90 26.41
CA TYR A 95 11.25 -23.51 25.93
C TYR A 95 11.00 -24.96 25.48
N ARG A 96 10.29 -25.76 26.29
CA ARG A 96 9.92 -27.13 25.90
C ARG A 96 9.01 -27.16 24.68
N ARG A 97 8.06 -26.25 24.58
CA ARG A 97 7.13 -26.15 23.44
C ARG A 97 7.87 -25.80 22.13
N GLY A 98 8.86 -24.91 22.18
CA GLY A 98 9.72 -24.57 21.05
C GLY A 98 10.72 -25.69 20.70
N SER A 99 11.22 -26.41 21.71
CA SER A 99 12.23 -27.47 21.55
C SER A 99 11.74 -28.70 20.77
N VAL A 100 10.44 -28.89 20.60
CA VAL A 100 9.87 -29.98 19.79
C VAL A 100 10.01 -29.71 18.28
N VAL A 101 10.38 -28.48 17.87
CA VAL A 101 10.51 -28.06 16.47
C VAL A 101 11.97 -27.74 16.13
N HIS A 102 12.86 -28.74 16.17
CA HIS A 102 14.27 -28.55 15.76
C HIS A 102 14.50 -28.86 14.28
N GLY A 103 14.25 -27.85 13.43
CA GLY A 103 15.06 -27.63 12.22
C GLY A 103 16.27 -26.75 12.55
N ALA A 104 17.20 -26.54 11.62
CA ALA A 104 18.33 -25.62 11.82
C ALA A 104 17.82 -24.24 12.30
N ALA A 105 18.31 -23.77 13.45
CA ALA A 105 17.85 -22.53 14.06
C ALA A 105 17.95 -21.38 13.05
N ARG A 106 16.82 -20.73 12.73
CA ARG A 106 16.83 -19.58 11.83
C ARG A 106 17.62 -18.45 12.51
N PRO A 107 18.54 -17.77 11.79
CA PRO A 107 19.18 -16.59 12.34
C PRO A 107 18.12 -15.55 12.67
N PHE A 108 18.32 -14.78 13.74
CA PHE A 108 17.38 -13.76 14.16
C PHE A 108 18.11 -12.50 14.64
N VAL A 109 17.43 -11.36 14.58
CA VAL A 109 17.96 -10.07 15.01
C VAL A 109 16.85 -9.22 15.62
N ILE A 110 17.20 -8.47 16.67
CA ILE A 110 16.34 -7.42 17.21
C ILE A 110 16.82 -6.08 16.63
N VAL A 111 15.89 -5.26 16.17
CA VAL A 111 16.19 -3.98 15.52
C VAL A 111 15.34 -2.85 16.13
N ASP A 112 15.94 -1.66 16.24
CA ASP A 112 15.34 -0.43 16.78
C ASP A 112 15.23 0.69 15.72
N THR A 113 15.50 0.35 14.45
CA THR A 113 15.46 1.26 13.31
C THR A 113 14.05 1.46 12.74
N VAL A 114 13.92 2.15 11.62
CA VAL A 114 12.67 2.23 10.85
C VAL A 114 12.50 0.95 10.03
N VAL A 115 11.49 0.15 10.34
CA VAL A 115 11.17 -1.11 9.65
C VAL A 115 9.96 -0.91 8.74
N MET A 116 10.11 -1.24 7.46
CA MET A 116 9.06 -1.10 6.44
C MET A 116 8.56 -2.48 6.01
N ASP A 117 7.28 -2.76 6.22
CA ASP A 117 6.64 -3.98 5.73
C ASP A 117 6.23 -3.82 4.26
N VAL A 118 7.08 -4.35 3.37
CA VAL A 118 6.93 -4.30 1.89
C VAL A 118 6.60 -5.69 1.31
N THR A 119 5.81 -6.47 2.06
CA THR A 119 5.58 -7.89 1.74
C THR A 119 4.94 -8.10 0.38
N ASP A 120 3.92 -7.33 0.01
CA ASP A 120 3.23 -7.54 -1.27
C ASP A 120 4.03 -6.94 -2.42
N THR A 121 4.68 -5.79 -2.23
CA THR A 121 5.57 -5.20 -3.26
C THR A 121 6.78 -6.09 -3.57
N SER A 122 7.39 -6.73 -2.56
CA SER A 122 8.55 -7.60 -2.75
C SER A 122 8.22 -8.90 -3.52
N ARG A 123 6.95 -9.30 -3.52
CA ARG A 123 6.46 -10.51 -4.21
C ARG A 123 5.84 -10.23 -5.56
N SER A 124 5.26 -9.04 -5.75
CA SER A 124 4.55 -8.69 -6.97
C SER A 124 5.47 -8.17 -8.06
N SER A 125 5.42 -8.82 -9.23
CA SER A 125 5.93 -8.24 -10.49
C SER A 125 4.92 -7.28 -11.14
N PHE A 126 3.67 -7.26 -10.66
CA PHE A 126 2.62 -6.37 -11.15
C PHE A 126 2.60 -5.06 -10.35
N THR A 127 2.36 -3.96 -11.04
CA THR A 127 2.22 -2.61 -10.49
C THR A 127 0.73 -2.31 -10.28
N THR A 128 0.16 -2.66 -9.12
CA THR A 128 -1.08 -1.98 -8.71
C THR A 128 -0.76 -0.59 -8.16
N GLY A 129 -1.79 0.25 -7.97
CA GLY A 129 -1.63 1.57 -7.36
C GLY A 129 -0.93 1.52 -6.00
N ILE A 130 -1.26 0.54 -5.14
CA ILE A 130 -0.65 0.38 -3.81
C ILE A 130 0.86 0.13 -3.95
N GLN A 131 1.26 -0.84 -4.79
CA GLN A 131 2.69 -1.13 -4.95
C GLN A 131 3.44 0.01 -5.65
N ARG A 132 2.81 0.81 -6.52
CA ARG A 132 3.43 2.03 -7.07
C ARG A 132 3.75 3.01 -5.94
N VAL A 133 2.77 3.31 -5.08
CA VAL A 133 2.96 4.19 -3.92
C VAL A 133 4.08 3.67 -3.02
N ALA A 134 4.06 2.38 -2.68
CA ALA A 134 5.09 1.77 -1.84
C ALA A 134 6.49 1.91 -2.45
N ARG A 135 6.67 1.56 -3.74
CA ARG A 135 7.95 1.69 -4.45
C ARG A 135 8.46 3.12 -4.48
N GLU A 136 7.62 4.06 -4.91
CA GLU A 136 8.01 5.47 -5.06
C GLU A 136 8.38 6.10 -3.72
N THR A 137 7.62 5.79 -2.66
CA THR A 137 7.85 6.30 -1.31
C THR A 137 9.11 5.70 -0.69
N VAL A 138 9.19 4.37 -0.67
CA VAL A 138 10.30 3.65 -0.03
C VAL A 138 11.62 4.00 -0.71
N THR A 139 11.67 4.01 -2.05
CA THR A 139 12.86 4.39 -2.83
C THR A 139 13.41 5.75 -2.44
N ARG A 140 12.53 6.73 -2.21
CA ARG A 140 12.94 8.09 -1.85
C ARG A 140 13.47 8.16 -0.43
N TRP A 141 12.80 7.48 0.50
CA TRP A 141 13.26 7.43 1.88
C TRP A 141 14.61 6.76 2.06
N THR A 142 15.00 5.80 1.20
CA THR A 142 16.35 5.21 1.29
C THR A 142 17.46 6.20 0.94
N ARG A 143 17.16 7.33 0.29
CA ARG A 143 18.16 8.36 -0.06
C ARG A 143 18.65 9.12 1.16
N ASP A 144 17.72 9.47 2.06
CA ASP A 144 17.96 10.42 3.15
C ASP A 144 17.78 9.80 4.54
N HIS A 145 17.25 8.57 4.62
CA HIS A 145 16.89 7.93 5.88
C HIS A 145 17.40 6.50 5.99
N ARG A 146 17.73 6.12 7.24
CA ARG A 146 18.09 4.74 7.58
C ARG A 146 16.83 3.90 7.72
N VAL A 147 16.62 3.00 6.78
CA VAL A 147 15.43 2.15 6.73
C VAL A 147 15.82 0.69 6.51
N LEU A 148 15.08 -0.22 7.15
CA LEU A 148 15.18 -1.66 6.97
C LEU A 148 13.93 -2.17 6.26
N LEU A 149 14.09 -2.73 5.07
CA LEU A 149 13.01 -3.38 4.36
C LEU A 149 12.80 -4.79 4.92
N ALA A 150 11.55 -5.13 5.18
CA ALA A 150 11.19 -6.45 5.69
C ALA A 150 9.96 -6.99 4.97
N ALA A 151 9.92 -8.30 4.81
CA ALA A 151 8.78 -9.01 4.24
C ALA A 151 8.42 -10.20 5.12
N TRP A 152 7.12 -10.43 5.30
CA TRP A 152 6.65 -11.63 5.95
C TRP A 152 6.89 -12.84 5.06
N ASP A 153 7.01 -14.03 5.63
CA ASP A 153 6.96 -15.28 4.87
C ASP A 153 5.52 -15.65 4.49
N VAL A 154 5.35 -16.76 3.76
CA VAL A 154 4.01 -17.22 3.33
C VAL A 154 3.10 -17.62 4.49
N THR A 155 3.68 -17.88 5.67
CA THR A 155 2.93 -18.22 6.88
C THR A 155 2.44 -16.99 7.62
N GLY A 156 2.98 -15.80 7.34
CA GLY A 156 2.66 -14.56 8.04
C GLY A 156 3.23 -14.50 9.46
N ARG A 157 4.18 -15.38 9.84
CA ARG A 157 4.71 -15.49 11.22
C ARG A 157 6.17 -15.09 11.35
N HIS A 158 6.90 -15.07 10.25
CA HIS A 158 8.30 -14.65 10.22
C HIS A 158 8.43 -13.40 9.37
N LEU A 159 8.74 -12.28 10.01
CA LEU A 159 9.18 -11.06 9.33
C LEU A 159 10.69 -11.23 9.06
N ALA A 160 11.12 -11.15 7.81
CA ALA A 160 12.49 -11.43 7.43
C ALA A 160 13.07 -10.33 6.54
N ALA A 161 14.40 -10.23 6.56
CA ALA A 161 15.15 -9.38 5.64
C ALA A 161 14.99 -9.89 4.21
N LEU A 162 14.78 -8.95 3.28
CA LEU A 162 14.62 -9.25 1.86
C LEU A 162 15.92 -9.83 1.27
N THR A 163 15.76 -10.71 0.29
CA THR A 163 16.83 -11.08 -0.65
C THR A 163 17.16 -9.91 -1.59
N ASP A 164 18.31 -9.95 -2.26
CA ASP A 164 18.67 -8.95 -3.28
C ASP A 164 17.61 -8.89 -4.40
N HIS A 165 17.06 -10.05 -4.78
CA HIS A 165 16.01 -10.14 -5.79
C HIS A 165 14.69 -9.50 -5.35
N GLU A 166 14.28 -9.73 -4.10
CA GLU A 166 13.10 -9.08 -3.52
C GLU A 166 13.31 -7.57 -3.36
N THR A 167 14.51 -7.16 -2.96
CA THR A 167 14.89 -5.74 -2.83
C THR A 167 14.80 -5.02 -4.17
N GLY A 168 15.29 -5.65 -5.25
CA GLY A 168 15.19 -5.12 -6.61
C GLY A 168 13.76 -5.02 -7.16
N ARG A 169 12.77 -5.67 -6.53
CA ARG A 169 11.34 -5.50 -6.87
C ARG A 169 10.69 -4.34 -6.12
N VAL A 170 11.30 -3.87 -5.03
CA VAL A 170 10.77 -2.77 -4.18
C VAL A 170 11.43 -1.45 -4.55
N LEU A 171 12.74 -1.44 -4.77
CA LEU A 171 13.48 -0.21 -5.03
C LEU A 171 13.54 0.09 -6.53
N LEU A 172 13.22 1.34 -6.87
CA LEU A 172 13.38 1.87 -8.22
C LEU A 172 14.81 2.39 -8.42
N GLU A 173 15.15 2.76 -9.67
CA GLU A 173 16.42 3.42 -9.96
C GLU A 173 16.57 4.71 -9.14
N GLY A 174 17.80 4.99 -8.67
CA GLY A 174 18.10 6.14 -7.82
C GLY A 174 17.73 5.96 -6.34
N ALA A 175 17.48 4.72 -5.88
CA ALA A 175 17.43 4.41 -4.46
C ALA A 175 18.79 4.64 -3.78
N GLY A 176 18.78 5.12 -2.53
CA GLY A 176 19.93 5.10 -1.64
C GLY A 176 20.15 3.73 -0.97
N GLU A 177 21.14 3.66 -0.06
CA GLU A 177 21.49 2.42 0.64
C GLU A 177 20.45 2.04 1.71
N VAL A 178 20.03 0.77 1.72
CA VAL A 178 19.19 0.21 2.78
C VAL A 178 20.01 -0.45 3.88
N GLU A 179 19.48 -0.47 5.10
CA GLU A 179 20.09 -1.24 6.17
C GLU A 179 20.02 -2.73 5.83
N THR A 180 21.17 -3.41 5.81
CA THR A 180 21.25 -4.81 5.35
C THR A 180 21.27 -5.79 6.52
N VAL A 181 20.37 -6.76 6.42
CA VAL A 181 20.33 -7.94 7.25
C VAL A 181 20.46 -9.17 6.36
N ALA A 182 21.25 -10.16 6.79
CA ALA A 182 21.43 -11.38 6.00
C ALA A 182 20.07 -11.99 5.65
N ALA A 183 19.84 -12.25 4.38
CA ALA A 183 18.55 -12.70 3.87
C ALA A 183 18.03 -13.93 4.64
N GLY A 184 16.72 -13.95 4.92
CA GLY A 184 16.09 -15.02 5.70
C GLY A 184 16.33 -14.95 7.22
N THR A 185 17.10 -13.98 7.71
CA THR A 185 17.17 -13.67 9.15
C THR A 185 15.84 -13.08 9.60
N VAL A 186 15.30 -13.63 10.69
CA VAL A 186 14.08 -13.14 11.32
C VAL A 186 14.35 -11.79 11.99
N ILE A 187 13.57 -10.78 11.61
CA ILE A 187 13.61 -9.44 12.15
C ILE A 187 12.56 -9.34 13.25
N VAL A 188 12.99 -8.95 14.45
CA VAL A 188 12.11 -8.64 15.59
C VAL A 188 12.22 -7.14 15.87
N PRO A 189 11.23 -6.34 15.45
CA PRO A 189 11.21 -4.93 15.81
C PRO A 189 11.03 -4.78 17.33
N PHE A 190 11.88 -3.97 17.96
CA PHE A 190 11.78 -3.60 19.38
C PHE A 190 12.26 -2.16 19.59
N ASP A 191 11.40 -1.30 20.14
CA ASP A 191 11.60 0.17 20.15
C ASP A 191 11.80 0.79 18.75
N ALA A 192 11.46 0.03 17.72
CA ALA A 192 11.51 0.43 16.32
C ALA A 192 10.36 1.37 15.95
N THR A 193 10.54 2.10 14.85
CA THR A 193 9.42 2.71 14.12
C THR A 193 8.95 1.74 13.04
N PHE A 194 7.69 1.34 13.07
CA PHE A 194 7.13 0.44 12.07
C PHE A 194 6.28 1.20 11.07
N VAL A 195 6.59 1.07 9.79
CA VAL A 195 5.83 1.70 8.72
C VAL A 195 5.16 0.63 7.87
N LEU A 196 3.86 0.80 7.67
CA LEU A 196 3.05 -0.08 6.85
C LEU A 196 2.63 0.68 5.57
N PRO A 197 3.44 0.62 4.50
CA PRO A 197 3.15 1.29 3.24
C PRO A 197 2.09 0.56 2.40
N GLU A 198 1.60 -0.59 2.83
CA GLU A 198 0.67 -1.45 2.07
C GLU A 198 -0.45 -1.94 2.98
N ILE A 199 -1.54 -2.47 2.43
CA ILE A 199 -2.57 -3.11 3.25
C ILE A 199 -2.16 -4.53 3.65
N THR A 200 -2.72 -5.04 4.76
CA THR A 200 -2.59 -6.45 5.13
C THR A 200 -3.95 -7.12 5.26
N VAL A 201 -4.23 -8.08 4.39
CA VAL A 201 -5.50 -8.83 4.36
C VAL A 201 -5.32 -10.34 4.54
N ALA A 202 -4.08 -10.81 4.68
CA ALA A 202 -3.81 -12.18 5.08
C ALA A 202 -3.90 -12.32 6.60
N ALA A 203 -4.85 -13.11 7.10
CA ALA A 203 -5.18 -13.19 8.54
C ALA A 203 -3.96 -13.35 9.46
N GLU A 204 -3.05 -14.29 9.15
CA GLU A 204 -1.84 -14.52 9.97
C GLU A 204 -0.86 -13.33 9.93
N ARG A 205 -0.65 -12.71 8.76
CA ARG A 205 0.17 -11.48 8.66
C ARG A 205 -0.46 -10.35 9.46
N THR A 206 -1.77 -10.13 9.29
CA THR A 206 -2.52 -9.08 9.98
C THR A 206 -2.45 -9.24 11.51
N ALA A 207 -2.52 -10.48 12.01
CA ALA A 207 -2.37 -10.80 13.42
C ALA A 207 -0.93 -10.56 13.93
N SER A 208 0.08 -10.92 13.14
CA SER A 208 1.49 -10.71 13.50
C SER A 208 1.89 -9.24 13.47
N VAL A 209 1.43 -8.46 12.49
CA VAL A 209 1.60 -6.99 12.44
C VAL A 209 1.02 -6.35 13.70
N ARG A 210 -0.18 -6.77 14.12
CA ARG A 210 -0.79 -6.29 15.38
C ARG A 210 0.08 -6.57 16.61
N SER A 211 0.75 -7.72 16.63
CA SER A 211 1.67 -8.07 17.72
C SER A 211 2.93 -7.19 17.72
N VAL A 212 3.53 -6.98 16.55
CA VAL A 212 4.67 -6.09 16.38
C VAL A 212 4.33 -4.68 16.86
N VAL A 213 3.23 -4.10 16.37
CA VAL A 213 2.84 -2.73 16.70
C VAL A 213 2.47 -2.57 18.17
N ARG A 214 1.79 -3.56 18.77
CA ARG A 214 1.37 -3.46 20.17
C ARG A 214 2.53 -3.56 21.17
N PHE A 215 3.57 -4.34 20.85
CA PHE A 215 4.61 -4.70 21.83
C PHE A 215 6.04 -4.40 21.42
N GLY A 216 6.32 -4.29 20.12
CA GLY A 216 7.65 -4.16 19.55
C GLY A 216 7.98 -2.77 18.99
N THR A 217 7.04 -1.83 18.97
CA THR A 217 7.29 -0.50 18.39
C THR A 217 7.31 0.59 19.44
N ARG A 218 8.02 1.66 19.12
CA ARG A 218 7.88 2.98 19.75
C ARG A 218 6.83 3.81 19.00
N ARG A 219 6.75 3.64 17.68
CA ARG A 219 5.83 4.34 16.79
C ARG A 219 5.43 3.45 15.63
N ALA A 220 4.18 3.52 15.19
CA ALA A 220 3.64 2.81 14.04
C ALA A 220 2.80 3.74 13.16
N VAL A 221 3.13 3.79 11.88
CA VAL A 221 2.43 4.62 10.88
C VAL A 221 1.99 3.75 9.70
N ALA A 222 0.76 3.91 9.24
CA ALA A 222 0.24 3.23 8.05
C ALA A 222 -0.14 4.24 6.96
N ILE A 223 0.03 3.86 5.70
CA ILE A 223 -0.59 4.57 4.58
C ILE A 223 -2.05 4.09 4.46
N GLY A 224 -3.00 5.02 4.48
CA GLY A 224 -4.43 4.76 4.37
C GLY A 224 -4.91 4.95 2.94
N TYR A 225 -5.27 3.88 2.24
CA TYR A 225 -5.68 3.96 0.83
C TYR A 225 -7.15 4.31 0.67
N ASP A 226 -8.02 3.44 1.18
CA ASP A 226 -9.47 3.59 1.16
C ASP A 226 -10.09 2.58 2.12
N CYS A 227 -11.37 2.77 2.42
CA CYS A 227 -12.23 1.83 3.14
C CYS A 227 -13.31 1.23 2.23
N ILE A 228 -13.06 1.13 0.91
CA ILE A 228 -13.99 0.54 -0.09
C ILE A 228 -14.56 -0.82 0.37
N PRO A 229 -13.76 -1.74 0.95
CA PRO A 229 -14.27 -3.03 1.43
C PRO A 229 -15.33 -2.94 2.53
N VAL A 230 -15.50 -1.76 3.14
CA VAL A 230 -16.50 -1.49 4.18
C VAL A 230 -17.61 -0.59 3.64
N THR A 231 -17.25 0.49 2.92
CA THR A 231 -18.22 1.51 2.46
C THR A 231 -19.05 1.03 1.28
N THR A 232 -18.49 0.20 0.41
CA THR A 232 -19.15 -0.40 -0.77
C THR A 232 -18.72 -1.86 -0.91
N ALA A 233 -18.99 -2.65 0.13
CA ALA A 233 -18.52 -4.04 0.26
C ALA A 233 -18.96 -4.96 -0.89
N GLU A 234 -20.11 -4.69 -1.51
CA GLU A 234 -20.65 -5.38 -2.68
C GLU A 234 -19.79 -5.21 -3.95
N THR A 235 -18.87 -4.24 -3.94
CA THR A 235 -17.89 -4.01 -5.02
C THR A 235 -16.54 -4.68 -4.76
N SER A 236 -16.40 -5.38 -3.63
CA SER A 236 -15.17 -6.05 -3.19
C SER A 236 -15.25 -7.56 -3.29
N GLY A 237 -14.12 -8.20 -3.58
CA GLY A 237 -14.06 -9.65 -3.81
C GLY A 237 -14.52 -10.46 -2.57
N PRO A 238 -15.00 -11.71 -2.75
CA PRO A 238 -15.45 -12.54 -1.63
C PRO A 238 -14.40 -12.63 -0.51
N GLY A 239 -14.83 -12.45 0.73
CA GLY A 239 -13.96 -12.49 1.92
C GLY A 239 -13.17 -11.20 2.19
N MET A 240 -13.01 -10.32 1.21
CA MET A 240 -12.28 -9.06 1.37
C MET A 240 -12.87 -8.15 2.47
N PRO A 241 -14.20 -7.94 2.59
CA PRO A 241 -14.76 -7.12 3.66
C PRO A 241 -14.41 -7.63 5.08
N GLY A 242 -14.39 -8.95 5.28
CA GLY A 242 -14.04 -9.57 6.56
C GLY A 242 -12.55 -9.40 6.88
N ALA A 243 -11.68 -9.69 5.91
CA ALA A 243 -10.24 -9.51 6.05
C ALA A 243 -9.86 -8.03 6.28
N PHE A 244 -10.54 -7.11 5.61
CA PHE A 244 -10.33 -5.68 5.79
C PHE A 244 -10.84 -5.18 7.15
N SER A 245 -11.92 -5.77 7.69
CA SER A 245 -12.37 -5.48 9.05
C SER A 245 -11.31 -5.88 10.09
N GLU A 246 -10.63 -7.02 9.90
CA GLU A 246 -9.49 -7.41 10.73
C GLU A 246 -8.29 -6.46 10.55
N TYR A 247 -8.05 -5.97 9.34
CA TYR A 247 -7.04 -4.95 9.06
C TYR A 247 -7.31 -3.65 9.80
N LEU A 248 -8.54 -3.11 9.74
CA LEU A 248 -8.95 -1.94 10.51
C LEU A 248 -8.77 -2.16 12.02
N ALA A 249 -9.16 -3.33 12.53
CA ALA A 249 -8.91 -3.66 13.94
C ALA A 249 -7.41 -3.69 14.28
N THR A 250 -6.53 -4.04 13.34
CA THR A 250 -5.07 -3.90 13.52
C THR A 250 -4.64 -2.43 13.48
N LEU A 251 -5.17 -1.62 12.55
CA LEU A 251 -4.88 -0.19 12.48
C LEU A 251 -5.31 0.58 13.73
N SER A 252 -6.30 0.09 14.50
CA SER A 252 -6.66 0.68 15.79
C SER A 252 -5.52 0.67 16.84
N THR A 253 -4.43 -0.08 16.57
CA THR A 253 -3.24 -0.12 17.41
C THR A 253 -2.10 0.76 16.92
N PHE A 254 -2.24 1.40 15.76
CA PHE A 254 -1.23 2.29 15.19
C PHE A 254 -1.30 3.67 15.86
N ASP A 255 -0.20 4.43 15.79
CA ASP A 255 -0.15 5.80 16.29
C ASP A 255 -0.74 6.78 15.28
N ALA A 256 -0.50 6.53 13.98
CA ALA A 256 -1.00 7.37 12.92
C ALA A 256 -1.36 6.60 11.65
N ILE A 257 -2.31 7.16 10.90
CA ILE A 257 -2.69 6.73 9.56
C ILE A 257 -2.59 7.96 8.65
N ALA A 258 -1.97 7.79 7.48
CA ALA A 258 -1.85 8.79 6.43
C ALA A 258 -2.81 8.49 5.27
N PRO A 259 -4.07 8.95 5.31
CA PRO A 259 -4.95 8.86 4.16
C PRO A 259 -4.37 9.53 2.92
N ILE A 260 -4.48 8.85 1.77
CA ILE A 260 -3.94 9.31 0.48
C ILE A 260 -4.76 10.41 -0.21
N SER A 261 -5.90 10.79 0.37
CA SER A 261 -6.82 11.81 -0.12
C SER A 261 -7.72 12.33 1.00
N SER A 262 -8.43 13.43 0.74
CA SER A 262 -9.49 13.94 1.64
C SER A 262 -10.68 12.98 1.73
N ALA A 263 -11.01 12.30 0.64
CA ALA A 263 -12.03 11.24 0.64
C ALA A 263 -11.63 10.08 1.58
N ALA A 264 -10.41 9.54 1.44
CA ALA A 264 -9.91 8.50 2.33
C ALA A 264 -9.84 9.00 3.78
N PHE A 265 -9.46 10.27 4.01
CA PHE A 265 -9.48 10.88 5.34
C PHE A 265 -10.87 10.86 5.97
N THR A 266 -11.91 11.17 5.20
CA THR A 266 -13.30 11.11 5.67
C THR A 266 -13.66 9.68 6.08
N GLU A 267 -13.30 8.68 5.27
CA GLU A 267 -13.58 7.28 5.55
C GLU A 267 -12.87 6.78 6.82
N TYR A 268 -11.56 7.02 6.95
CA TYR A 268 -10.79 6.64 8.14
C TYR A 268 -11.23 7.40 9.39
N THR A 269 -11.59 8.68 9.27
CA THR A 269 -12.12 9.47 10.39
C THR A 269 -13.46 8.89 10.86
N GLY A 270 -14.36 8.57 9.94
CA GLY A 270 -15.65 7.94 10.26
C GLY A 270 -15.49 6.61 10.99
N TRP A 271 -14.58 5.74 10.52
CA TRP A 271 -14.23 4.51 11.23
C TRP A 271 -13.63 4.78 12.61
N SER A 272 -12.65 5.69 12.70
CA SER A 272 -11.93 5.98 13.95
C SER A 272 -12.85 6.53 15.05
N ALA A 273 -13.91 7.24 14.68
CA ALA A 273 -14.91 7.76 15.61
C ALA A 273 -15.70 6.66 16.33
N MET A 274 -15.70 5.42 15.83
CA MET A 274 -16.32 4.27 16.48
C MET A 274 -15.46 3.67 17.59
N LEU A 275 -14.14 3.88 17.55
CA LEU A 275 -13.17 3.25 18.45
C LEU A 275 -13.38 3.59 19.94
N PRO A 276 -13.70 4.85 20.34
CA PRO A 276 -13.98 5.18 21.73
C PRO A 276 -15.16 4.39 22.33
N GLY A 277 -16.14 3.98 21.52
CA GLY A 277 -17.25 3.14 21.97
C GLY A 277 -16.80 1.76 22.49
N ALA A 278 -15.63 1.29 22.06
CA ALA A 278 -14.98 0.07 22.55
C ALA A 278 -13.87 0.36 23.59
N GLY A 279 -13.72 1.61 24.05
CA GLY A 279 -12.65 2.03 24.96
C GLY A 279 -11.27 2.09 24.32
N LEU A 280 -11.19 2.18 22.99
CA LEU A 280 -9.94 2.31 22.24
C LEU A 280 -9.63 3.78 21.96
N VAL A 281 -8.35 4.13 22.02
CA VAL A 281 -7.86 5.45 21.61
C VAL A 281 -7.69 5.43 20.09
N PRO A 282 -8.32 6.35 19.33
CA PRO A 282 -8.16 6.38 17.89
C PRO A 282 -6.74 6.81 17.49
N PRO A 283 -6.19 6.30 16.39
CA PRO A 283 -4.94 6.80 15.81
C PRO A 283 -5.10 8.25 15.33
N HIS A 284 -3.99 8.99 15.26
CA HIS A 284 -3.97 10.29 14.57
C HIS A 284 -4.19 10.08 13.07
N ILE A 285 -5.14 10.79 12.49
CA ILE A 285 -5.47 10.71 11.06
C ILE A 285 -5.06 12.02 10.41
N GLU A 286 -4.18 11.96 9.41
CA GLU A 286 -3.69 13.15 8.72
C GLU A 286 -3.51 12.87 7.23
N THR A 287 -4.20 13.63 6.38
CA THR A 287 -4.10 13.46 4.93
C THR A 287 -2.70 13.78 4.43
N VAL A 288 -2.12 12.85 3.67
CA VAL A 288 -0.97 13.10 2.81
C VAL A 288 -1.40 12.74 1.40
N SER A 289 -1.78 13.74 0.61
CA SER A 289 -2.37 13.51 -0.72
C SER A 289 -1.35 12.98 -1.71
N LEU A 290 -1.73 11.97 -2.50
CA LEU A 290 -0.85 11.44 -3.54
C LEU A 290 -0.44 12.48 -4.58
N PRO A 291 0.73 12.32 -5.20
CA PRO A 291 1.24 13.30 -6.15
C PRO A 291 0.52 13.26 -7.50
N ALA A 292 0.68 14.35 -8.24
CA ALA A 292 0.17 14.52 -9.60
C ALA A 292 1.33 14.51 -10.62
N GLN A 293 2.23 13.54 -10.48
CA GLN A 293 3.39 13.36 -11.35
C GLN A 293 3.10 12.29 -12.42
N VAL A 294 3.33 12.64 -13.68
CA VAL A 294 3.11 11.76 -14.85
C VAL A 294 4.41 11.43 -15.56
N GLY A 295 4.36 10.37 -16.38
CA GLY A 295 5.42 10.07 -17.34
C GLY A 295 5.40 11.03 -18.53
N ALA A 296 6.53 11.14 -19.22
CA ALA A 296 6.64 11.85 -20.49
C ALA A 296 6.68 10.83 -21.64
N VAL A 297 6.10 11.20 -22.77
CA VAL A 297 6.17 10.40 -24.00
C VAL A 297 6.40 11.33 -25.19
N ASP A 298 7.37 10.98 -26.03
CA ASP A 298 7.77 11.77 -27.19
C ASP A 298 6.73 11.69 -28.31
N ASP A 299 6.65 12.74 -29.14
CA ASP A 299 5.63 12.87 -30.20
C ASP A 299 5.71 11.74 -31.25
N ASP A 300 6.90 11.22 -31.53
CA ASP A 300 7.10 10.10 -32.47
C ASP A 300 6.53 8.78 -31.92
N VAL A 301 6.62 8.59 -30.60
CA VAL A 301 5.99 7.45 -29.92
C VAL A 301 4.48 7.56 -29.99
N VAL A 302 3.92 8.75 -29.74
CA VAL A 302 2.48 8.98 -29.83
C VAL A 302 1.95 8.66 -31.23
N GLU A 303 2.64 9.12 -32.28
CA GLU A 303 2.21 8.88 -33.66
C GLU A 303 2.37 7.41 -34.07
N ARG A 304 3.44 6.75 -33.62
CA ARG A 304 3.61 5.30 -33.82
C ARG A 304 2.47 4.52 -33.19
N VAL A 305 2.17 4.78 -31.91
CA VAL A 305 1.06 4.12 -31.19
C VAL A 305 -0.28 4.40 -31.88
N ARG A 306 -0.52 5.64 -32.33
CA ARG A 306 -1.73 6.00 -33.08
C ARG A 306 -1.87 5.17 -34.36
N SER A 307 -0.79 5.00 -35.11
CA SER A 307 -0.77 4.20 -36.34
C SER A 307 -1.00 2.71 -36.06
N GLU A 308 -0.27 2.14 -35.09
CA GLU A 308 -0.35 0.72 -34.72
C GLU A 308 -1.73 0.31 -34.22
N LEU A 309 -2.42 1.21 -33.48
CA LEU A 309 -3.78 0.99 -32.98
C LEU A 309 -4.87 1.34 -34.01
N GLY A 310 -4.50 1.84 -35.20
CA GLY A 310 -5.45 2.25 -36.23
C GLY A 310 -6.32 3.45 -35.83
N LEU A 311 -5.78 4.37 -35.03
CA LEU A 311 -6.46 5.55 -34.49
C LEU A 311 -6.15 6.85 -35.27
N VAL A 312 -5.60 6.73 -36.48
CA VAL A 312 -5.31 7.86 -37.36
C VAL A 312 -6.61 8.54 -37.81
N GLY A 313 -6.76 9.83 -37.47
CA GLY A 313 -7.96 10.61 -37.78
C GLY A 313 -9.18 10.30 -36.91
N ALA A 314 -9.08 9.36 -35.97
CA ALA A 314 -10.18 8.99 -35.08
C ALA A 314 -10.28 9.94 -33.89
N THR A 315 -11.50 10.35 -33.53
CA THR A 315 -11.79 10.94 -32.22
C THR A 315 -11.69 9.85 -31.16
N VAL A 316 -10.77 9.99 -30.21
CA VAL A 316 -10.53 8.99 -29.16
C VAL A 316 -11.20 9.42 -27.85
N VAL A 317 -12.00 8.53 -27.26
CA VAL A 317 -12.46 8.63 -25.88
C VAL A 317 -11.75 7.55 -25.07
N LEU A 318 -11.06 7.94 -24.01
CA LEU A 318 -10.22 7.04 -23.22
C LEU A 318 -10.85 6.72 -21.86
N SER A 319 -10.74 5.47 -21.42
CA SER A 319 -10.99 5.08 -20.02
C SER A 319 -9.87 4.14 -19.58
N VAL A 320 -9.18 4.49 -18.49
CA VAL A 320 -8.06 3.72 -17.93
C VAL A 320 -8.45 3.15 -16.57
N GLY A 321 -8.35 1.83 -16.43
CA GLY A 321 -8.65 1.12 -15.20
C GLY A 321 -9.01 -0.34 -15.43
N SER A 322 -8.71 -1.20 -14.46
CA SER A 322 -9.20 -2.58 -14.44
C SER A 322 -10.74 -2.61 -14.50
N HIS A 323 -11.28 -3.67 -15.09
CA HIS A 323 -12.72 -3.87 -15.08
C HIS A 323 -13.15 -4.47 -13.73
N GLU A 324 -13.69 -3.59 -12.87
CA GLU A 324 -14.20 -3.88 -11.53
C GLU A 324 -15.56 -3.19 -11.36
N PRO A 325 -16.50 -3.74 -10.58
CA PRO A 325 -17.83 -3.16 -10.42
C PRO A 325 -17.80 -1.67 -10.03
N ARG A 326 -16.91 -1.31 -9.11
CA ARG A 326 -16.76 0.08 -8.64
C ARG A 326 -16.27 1.07 -9.70
N LYS A 327 -15.61 0.61 -10.76
CA LYS A 327 -15.11 1.46 -11.86
C LYS A 327 -16.21 1.83 -12.86
N ASN A 328 -17.38 1.21 -12.74
CA ASN A 328 -18.61 1.62 -13.40
C ASN A 328 -18.58 1.63 -14.94
N HIS A 329 -17.81 0.71 -15.54
CA HIS A 329 -17.65 0.63 -17.00
C HIS A 329 -18.97 0.34 -17.74
N LEU A 330 -19.94 -0.32 -17.11
CA LEU A 330 -21.25 -0.56 -17.72
C LEU A 330 -22.04 0.73 -17.95
N ALA A 331 -21.95 1.70 -17.03
CA ALA A 331 -22.53 3.03 -17.20
C ALA A 331 -21.84 3.77 -18.36
N LEU A 332 -20.50 3.71 -18.44
CA LEU A 332 -19.73 4.27 -19.55
C LEU A 332 -20.14 3.67 -20.91
N LEU A 333 -20.26 2.35 -21.01
CA LEU A 333 -20.71 1.70 -22.26
C LEU A 333 -22.13 2.13 -22.66
N THR A 334 -23.00 2.37 -21.68
CA THR A 334 -24.35 2.89 -21.91
C THR A 334 -24.31 4.33 -22.40
N ALA A 335 -23.52 5.20 -21.77
CA ALA A 335 -23.33 6.59 -22.16
C ALA A 335 -22.70 6.72 -23.56
N ALA A 336 -21.78 5.84 -23.91
CA ALA A 336 -21.17 5.76 -25.23
C ALA A 336 -22.20 5.36 -26.31
N GLU A 337 -23.06 4.37 -26.05
CA GLU A 337 -24.14 3.99 -26.97
C GLU A 337 -25.15 5.10 -27.20
N LEU A 338 -25.47 5.90 -26.18
CA LEU A 338 -26.31 7.08 -26.35
C LEU A 338 -25.66 8.10 -27.28
N ASN A 339 -24.37 8.36 -27.13
CA ASN A 339 -23.63 9.29 -28.00
C ASN A 339 -23.46 8.79 -29.44
N TRP A 340 -23.17 7.50 -29.65
CA TRP A 340 -23.15 6.95 -31.01
C TRP A 340 -24.54 6.93 -31.68
N ARG A 341 -25.64 6.92 -30.91
CA ARG A 341 -27.01 7.07 -31.44
C ARG A 341 -27.34 8.53 -31.75
N ALA A 342 -26.74 9.48 -31.03
CA ALA A 342 -26.84 10.91 -31.33
C ALA A 342 -26.03 11.32 -32.57
N GLY A 343 -25.23 10.41 -33.14
CA GLY A 343 -24.50 10.63 -34.39
C GLY A 343 -23.03 11.02 -34.21
N HIS A 344 -22.51 11.02 -32.99
CA HIS A 344 -21.08 11.23 -32.75
C HIS A 344 -20.26 10.03 -33.26
N ASP A 345 -19.19 10.31 -33.99
CA ASP A 345 -18.23 9.31 -34.48
C ASP A 345 -16.95 9.36 -33.63
N PHE A 346 -16.68 8.26 -32.93
CA PHE A 346 -15.53 8.14 -32.03
C PHE A 346 -15.19 6.67 -31.75
N THR A 347 -13.94 6.45 -31.36
CA THR A 347 -13.46 5.18 -30.83
C THR A 347 -13.34 5.25 -29.32
N LEU A 348 -14.04 4.37 -28.62
CA LEU A 348 -13.90 4.18 -27.19
C LEU A 348 -12.73 3.20 -26.93
N VAL A 349 -11.66 3.68 -26.32
CA VAL A 349 -10.50 2.89 -25.94
C VAL A 349 -10.56 2.61 -24.44
N LEU A 350 -10.70 1.34 -24.08
CA LEU A 350 -10.70 0.86 -22.70
C LEU A 350 -9.35 0.21 -22.40
N VAL A 351 -8.61 0.77 -21.45
CA VAL A 351 -7.29 0.25 -21.05
C VAL A 351 -7.40 -0.38 -19.67
N GLY A 352 -7.20 -1.70 -19.60
CA GLY A 352 -7.21 -2.44 -18.34
C GLY A 352 -7.60 -3.91 -18.50
N GLY A 353 -7.17 -4.74 -17.55
CA GLY A 353 -7.52 -6.16 -17.52
C GLY A 353 -8.92 -6.42 -16.95
N ASN A 354 -9.49 -7.60 -17.26
CA ASN A 354 -10.73 -8.05 -16.64
C ASN A 354 -10.45 -8.68 -15.27
N ALA A 355 -10.34 -7.86 -14.22
CA ALA A 355 -10.00 -8.32 -12.88
C ALA A 355 -11.09 -9.19 -12.22
N TRP A 356 -12.34 -9.06 -12.68
CA TRP A 356 -13.50 -9.73 -12.08
C TRP A 356 -14.17 -10.79 -12.94
N GLY A 357 -13.68 -11.03 -14.16
CA GLY A 357 -14.23 -12.07 -15.03
C GLY A 357 -15.70 -11.85 -15.42
N ASP A 358 -16.17 -10.60 -15.42
CA ASP A 358 -17.61 -10.32 -15.55
C ASP A 358 -18.12 -10.60 -16.98
N GLY A 359 -19.11 -11.48 -17.07
CA GLY A 359 -19.78 -11.85 -18.32
C GLY A 359 -20.68 -10.76 -18.88
N GLU A 360 -21.24 -9.89 -18.02
CA GLU A 360 -22.14 -8.82 -18.44
C GLU A 360 -21.40 -7.77 -19.27
N PHE A 361 -20.27 -7.26 -18.77
CA PHE A 361 -19.44 -6.32 -19.52
C PHE A 361 -18.96 -6.89 -20.85
N GLN A 362 -18.49 -8.14 -20.88
CA GLN A 362 -18.04 -8.77 -22.12
C GLN A 362 -19.19 -8.93 -23.13
N GLU A 363 -20.41 -9.25 -22.67
CA GLU A 363 -21.59 -9.31 -23.53
C GLU A 363 -21.97 -7.92 -24.05
N MET A 364 -21.94 -6.89 -23.20
CA MET A 364 -22.21 -5.51 -23.59
C MET A 364 -21.24 -5.04 -24.69
N VAL A 365 -19.93 -5.25 -24.51
CA VAL A 365 -18.92 -4.91 -25.52
C VAL A 365 -19.16 -5.69 -26.82
N ARG A 366 -19.40 -7.01 -26.75
CA ARG A 366 -19.71 -7.83 -27.94
C ARG A 366 -20.96 -7.33 -28.65
N ARG A 367 -22.00 -6.93 -27.91
CA ARG A 367 -23.24 -6.36 -28.45
C ARG A 367 -23.01 -5.03 -29.16
N LEU A 368 -22.20 -4.15 -28.58
CA LEU A 368 -21.86 -2.86 -29.20
C LEU A 368 -21.05 -3.04 -30.48
N ARG A 369 -20.03 -3.91 -30.46
CA ARG A 369 -19.25 -4.25 -31.67
C ARG A 369 -20.12 -4.85 -32.78
N ARG A 370 -21.09 -5.72 -32.45
CA ARG A 370 -22.06 -6.27 -33.42
C ARG A 370 -22.94 -5.20 -34.08
N LYS A 371 -23.15 -4.06 -33.42
CA LYS A 371 -23.85 -2.90 -33.97
C LYS A 371 -22.94 -1.97 -34.80
N GLY A 372 -21.67 -2.34 -35.01
CA GLY A 372 -20.69 -1.52 -35.70
C GLY A 372 -20.11 -0.38 -34.86
N ARG A 373 -20.24 -0.42 -33.53
CA ARG A 373 -19.62 0.60 -32.66
C ARG A 373 -18.13 0.33 -32.48
N SER A 374 -17.32 1.38 -32.57
CA SER A 374 -15.86 1.30 -32.40
C SER A 374 -15.49 1.25 -30.92
N VAL A 375 -15.22 0.04 -30.42
CA VAL A 375 -14.76 -0.21 -29.05
C VAL A 375 -13.46 -1.00 -29.10
N GLN A 376 -12.37 -0.42 -28.64
CA GLN A 376 -11.07 -1.08 -28.49
C GLN A 376 -10.82 -1.41 -27.02
N MET A 377 -10.28 -2.59 -26.76
CA MET A 377 -9.88 -3.02 -25.41
C MET A 377 -8.42 -3.39 -25.43
N LEU A 378 -7.64 -2.77 -24.56
CA LEU A 378 -6.21 -2.96 -24.43
C LEU A 378 -5.91 -3.47 -23.02
N SER A 379 -5.05 -4.49 -22.92
CA SER A 379 -4.63 -5.05 -21.65
C SER A 379 -3.14 -5.35 -21.69
N GLY A 380 -2.46 -5.21 -20.55
CA GLY A 380 -1.02 -5.45 -20.44
C GLY A 380 -0.16 -4.53 -21.33
N VAL A 381 -0.65 -3.33 -21.64
CA VAL A 381 0.11 -2.31 -22.39
C VAL A 381 1.09 -1.58 -21.46
N GLY A 382 2.21 -1.14 -22.02
CA GLY A 382 3.22 -0.36 -21.31
C GLY A 382 2.79 1.10 -21.07
N ASP A 383 3.51 1.77 -20.16
CA ASP A 383 3.25 3.17 -19.81
C ASP A 383 3.35 4.10 -21.03
N ASP A 384 4.27 3.83 -21.96
CA ASP A 384 4.43 4.58 -23.21
C ASP A 384 3.14 4.60 -24.05
N VAL A 385 2.44 3.47 -24.13
CA VAL A 385 1.15 3.35 -24.81
C VAL A 385 0.06 4.10 -24.02
N VAL A 386 0.02 3.96 -22.70
CA VAL A 386 -0.99 4.64 -21.86
C VAL A 386 -0.86 6.16 -21.97
N TRP A 387 0.36 6.70 -21.85
CA TRP A 387 0.62 8.13 -22.01
C TRP A 387 0.32 8.62 -23.42
N SER A 388 0.64 7.81 -24.45
CA SER A 388 0.27 8.14 -25.83
C SER A 388 -1.24 8.25 -26.00
N LEU A 389 -1.99 7.33 -25.39
CA LEU A 389 -3.46 7.33 -25.41
C LEU A 389 -4.04 8.56 -24.73
N TYR A 390 -3.51 8.98 -23.57
CA TYR A 390 -3.90 10.24 -22.96
C TYR A 390 -3.64 11.40 -23.93
N ARG A 391 -2.41 11.57 -24.45
CA ARG A 391 -2.05 12.69 -25.33
C ARG A 391 -2.88 12.77 -26.62
N MET A 392 -3.43 11.66 -27.11
CA MET A 392 -4.29 11.65 -28.30
C MET A 392 -5.79 11.69 -28.01
N ALA A 393 -6.20 11.45 -26.77
CA ALA A 393 -7.60 11.44 -26.40
C ALA A 393 -8.21 12.84 -26.54
N ARG A 394 -9.42 12.90 -27.10
CA ARG A 394 -10.22 14.12 -27.11
C ARG A 394 -10.67 14.46 -25.69
N PHE A 395 -11.09 13.44 -24.94
CA PHE A 395 -11.32 13.49 -23.50
C PHE A 395 -11.24 12.08 -22.93
N SER A 396 -11.11 11.97 -21.61
CA SER A 396 -11.22 10.70 -20.90
C SER A 396 -12.51 10.61 -20.08
N VAL A 397 -12.91 9.39 -19.70
CA VAL A 397 -14.02 9.15 -18.77
C VAL A 397 -13.54 8.24 -17.67
N PHE A 398 -13.67 8.71 -16.43
CA PHE A 398 -13.38 7.94 -15.23
C PHE A 398 -14.42 8.28 -14.16
N CYS A 399 -15.58 7.63 -14.25
CA CYS A 399 -16.75 7.87 -13.38
C CYS A 399 -16.97 6.70 -12.42
N SER A 400 -15.96 6.39 -11.61
CA SER A 400 -16.05 5.36 -10.57
C SER A 400 -17.13 5.70 -9.53
N VAL A 401 -17.79 4.68 -8.98
CA VAL A 401 -18.71 4.87 -7.83
C VAL A 401 -17.97 4.93 -6.50
N ASN A 402 -16.72 4.47 -6.43
CA ASN A 402 -15.87 4.63 -5.24
C ASN A 402 -14.37 4.48 -5.56
N GLU A 403 -13.53 5.36 -5.01
CA GLU A 403 -12.06 5.36 -5.13
C GLU A 403 -11.37 6.00 -3.93
N GLY A 404 -10.20 5.45 -3.59
CA GLY A 404 -9.28 6.09 -2.63
C GLY A 404 -8.61 7.36 -3.15
N PHE A 405 -8.29 7.46 -4.44
CA PHE A 405 -7.65 8.66 -5.02
C PHE A 405 -8.13 8.97 -6.45
N GLY A 406 -8.07 8.02 -7.38
CA GLY A 406 -8.45 8.29 -8.78
C GLY A 406 -7.31 8.81 -9.65
N LEU A 407 -6.15 8.13 -9.62
CA LEU A 407 -4.99 8.44 -10.48
C LEU A 407 -5.37 8.72 -11.95
N PRO A 408 -6.27 7.95 -12.62
CA PRO A 408 -6.62 8.23 -14.01
C PRO A 408 -7.20 9.62 -14.29
N VAL A 409 -7.85 10.26 -13.30
CA VAL A 409 -8.33 11.65 -13.39
C VAL A 409 -7.13 12.60 -13.46
N VAL A 410 -6.20 12.44 -12.53
CA VAL A 410 -4.97 13.25 -12.47
C VAL A 410 -4.14 13.07 -13.73
N GLU A 411 -3.96 11.84 -14.18
CA GLU A 411 -3.19 11.50 -15.38
C GLU A 411 -3.81 12.14 -16.64
N SER A 412 -5.14 12.21 -16.72
CA SER A 412 -5.85 12.93 -17.78
C SER A 412 -5.57 14.43 -17.74
N LEU A 413 -5.80 15.05 -16.58
CA LEU A 413 -5.71 16.50 -16.43
C LEU A 413 -4.27 17.01 -16.60
N VAL A 414 -3.30 16.31 -16.02
CA VAL A 414 -1.87 16.65 -16.16
C VAL A 414 -1.41 16.51 -17.62
N SER A 415 -2.03 15.62 -18.40
CA SER A 415 -1.81 15.47 -19.85
C SER A 415 -2.54 16.51 -20.72
N GLY A 416 -3.27 17.45 -20.11
CA GLY A 416 -4.05 18.46 -20.84
C GLY A 416 -5.33 17.90 -21.46
N VAL A 417 -5.88 16.81 -20.91
CA VAL A 417 -7.04 16.09 -21.46
C VAL A 417 -8.22 16.26 -20.52
N PRO A 418 -9.32 16.92 -20.96
CA PRO A 418 -10.53 17.02 -20.17
C PRO A 418 -11.07 15.64 -19.77
N VAL A 419 -11.67 15.56 -18.59
CA VAL A 419 -12.19 14.29 -18.05
C VAL A 419 -13.63 14.42 -17.61
N VAL A 420 -14.45 13.43 -17.93
CA VAL A 420 -15.76 13.25 -17.28
C VAL A 420 -15.55 12.35 -16.07
N THR A 421 -15.90 12.83 -14.88
CA THR A 421 -15.66 12.11 -13.62
C THR A 421 -16.82 12.24 -12.63
N SER A 422 -16.74 11.57 -11.48
CA SER A 422 -17.81 11.54 -10.49
C SER A 422 -17.88 12.84 -9.67
N ASP A 423 -19.07 13.22 -9.23
CA ASP A 423 -19.37 14.46 -8.49
C ASP A 423 -19.19 14.36 -6.96
N PHE A 424 -18.59 13.27 -6.49
CA PHE A 424 -18.24 13.06 -5.08
C PHE A 424 -16.87 12.39 -4.90
N GLY A 425 -16.41 12.38 -3.65
CA GLY A 425 -15.17 11.73 -3.23
C GLY A 425 -13.92 12.34 -3.87
N SER A 426 -12.88 11.52 -3.99
CA SER A 426 -11.57 11.94 -4.50
C SER A 426 -11.64 12.41 -5.96
N MET A 427 -12.53 11.85 -6.77
CA MET A 427 -12.79 12.27 -8.15
C MET A 427 -13.21 13.74 -8.26
N ARG A 428 -14.16 14.16 -7.42
CA ARG A 428 -14.65 15.54 -7.40
C ARG A 428 -13.53 16.50 -6.98
N GLU A 429 -12.82 16.15 -5.90
CA GLU A 429 -11.72 16.94 -5.36
C GLU A 429 -10.61 17.18 -6.40
N LEU A 430 -10.30 16.16 -7.20
CA LEU A 430 -9.31 16.26 -8.27
C LEU A 430 -9.84 16.99 -9.50
N GLY A 431 -11.09 16.76 -9.89
CA GLY A 431 -11.63 17.23 -11.16
C GLY A 431 -12.27 18.62 -11.14
N GLU A 432 -13.03 18.94 -10.09
CA GLU A 432 -13.85 20.15 -10.04
C GLU A 432 -12.96 21.39 -10.05
N GLY A 433 -13.12 22.24 -11.09
CA GLY A 433 -12.31 23.44 -11.28
C GLY A 433 -10.93 23.21 -11.94
N HIS A 434 -10.57 21.97 -12.28
CA HIS A 434 -9.26 21.61 -12.84
C HIS A 434 -9.34 21.04 -14.27
N GLY A 435 -10.45 21.26 -14.98
CA GLY A 435 -10.64 20.73 -16.35
C GLY A 435 -11.50 19.47 -16.45
N ALA A 436 -12.35 19.19 -15.45
CA ALA A 436 -13.31 18.10 -15.49
C ALA A 436 -14.77 18.55 -15.62
N LEU A 437 -15.60 17.69 -16.23
CA LEU A 437 -17.05 17.71 -16.06
C LEU A 437 -17.43 16.65 -15.02
N VAL A 438 -17.91 17.09 -13.87
CA VAL A 438 -18.38 16.20 -12.79
C VAL A 438 -19.85 15.83 -13.01
N VAL A 439 -20.20 14.56 -12.82
CA VAL A 439 -21.54 14.01 -13.01
C VAL A 439 -21.87 12.97 -11.93
N ASP A 440 -23.15 12.70 -11.71
CA ASP A 440 -23.57 11.55 -10.92
C ASP A 440 -23.16 10.24 -11.63
N PRO A 441 -22.27 9.41 -11.05
CA PRO A 441 -21.84 8.15 -11.69
C PRO A 441 -22.98 7.14 -11.84
N HIS A 442 -24.07 7.26 -11.06
CA HIS A 442 -25.25 6.40 -11.19
C HIS A 442 -26.19 6.83 -12.33
N SER A 443 -25.89 7.93 -13.02
CA SER A 443 -26.67 8.47 -14.14
C SER A 443 -25.90 8.36 -15.47
N PRO A 444 -26.03 7.24 -16.21
CA PRO A 444 -25.48 7.12 -17.57
C PRO A 444 -25.96 8.24 -18.52
N LEU A 445 -27.11 8.86 -18.22
CA LEU A 445 -27.65 9.96 -19.01
C LEU A 445 -26.89 11.27 -18.76
N GLU A 446 -26.52 11.59 -17.51
CA GLU A 446 -25.68 12.75 -17.22
C GLU A 446 -24.28 12.57 -17.79
N MET A 447 -23.70 11.37 -17.61
CA MET A 447 -22.43 11.00 -18.24
C MET A 447 -22.51 11.17 -19.76
N SER A 448 -23.58 10.69 -20.40
CA SER A 448 -23.79 10.86 -21.85
C SER A 448 -23.88 12.32 -22.26
N ARG A 449 -24.60 13.16 -21.51
CA ARG A 449 -24.72 14.61 -21.78
C ARG A 449 -23.38 15.32 -21.65
N ALA A 450 -22.58 14.99 -20.63
CA ALA A 450 -21.25 15.55 -20.45
C ALA A 450 -20.31 15.16 -21.63
N MET A 451 -20.32 13.88 -22.03
CA MET A 451 -19.60 13.43 -23.22
C MET A 451 -20.07 14.18 -24.48
N GLY A 452 -21.38 14.33 -24.68
CA GLY A 452 -21.97 15.05 -25.81
C GLY A 452 -21.50 16.50 -25.91
N ARG A 453 -21.38 17.20 -24.79
CA ARG A 453 -20.82 18.55 -24.75
C ARG A 453 -19.36 18.58 -25.23
N LEU A 454 -18.52 17.65 -24.77
CA LEU A 454 -17.12 17.57 -25.20
C LEU A 454 -16.93 17.19 -26.68
N PHE A 455 -17.94 16.58 -27.30
CA PHE A 455 -17.97 16.33 -28.74
C PHE A 455 -18.41 17.53 -29.58
N SER A 456 -19.22 18.44 -29.05
CA SER A 456 -19.92 19.47 -29.83
C SER A 456 -19.58 20.91 -29.47
N ASP A 457 -18.96 21.14 -28.33
CA ASP A 457 -18.60 22.45 -27.80
C ASP A 457 -17.07 22.57 -27.69
N ASP A 458 -16.45 23.07 -28.75
CA ASP A 458 -15.00 23.25 -28.82
C ASP A 458 -14.51 24.37 -27.90
N GLU A 459 -15.34 25.37 -27.60
CA GLU A 459 -15.01 26.44 -26.66
C GLU A 459 -14.90 25.88 -25.24
N LEU A 460 -15.88 25.06 -24.83
CA LEU A 460 -15.82 24.35 -23.55
C LEU A 460 -14.61 23.44 -23.46
N HIS A 461 -14.26 22.72 -24.55
CA HIS A 461 -13.08 21.86 -24.52
C HIS A 461 -11.80 22.66 -24.29
N VAL A 462 -11.61 23.76 -25.03
CA VAL A 462 -10.45 24.65 -24.85
C VAL A 462 -10.42 25.23 -23.43
N GLU A 463 -11.57 25.61 -22.89
CA GLU A 463 -11.68 26.09 -21.51
C GLU A 463 -11.20 25.05 -20.50
N LEU A 464 -11.68 23.81 -20.61
CA LEU A 464 -11.31 22.72 -19.69
C LEU A 464 -9.83 22.32 -19.82
N VAL A 465 -9.29 22.34 -21.05
CA VAL A 465 -7.84 22.14 -21.28
C VAL A 465 -7.05 23.25 -20.57
N ALA A 466 -7.47 24.50 -20.68
CA ALA A 466 -6.79 25.62 -20.02
C ALA A 466 -6.84 25.49 -18.49
N GLN A 467 -7.98 25.11 -17.91
CA GLN A 467 -8.10 24.87 -16.46
C GLN A 467 -7.14 23.78 -15.96
N SER A 468 -6.87 22.75 -16.75
CA SER A 468 -5.95 21.67 -16.37
C SER A 468 -4.48 22.12 -16.28
N ALA A 469 -4.12 23.23 -16.93
CA ALA A 469 -2.78 23.81 -16.85
C ALA A 469 -2.47 24.37 -15.45
N ASP A 470 -3.49 24.86 -14.75
CA ASP A 470 -3.38 25.46 -13.42
C ASP A 470 -3.45 24.43 -12.27
N MET A 471 -3.65 23.15 -12.59
CA MET A 471 -3.71 22.07 -11.61
C MET A 471 -2.38 21.97 -10.83
N PRO A 472 -2.41 21.87 -9.48
CA PRO A 472 -1.21 21.60 -8.69
C PRO A 472 -0.51 20.31 -9.12
N ARG A 473 0.82 20.32 -9.16
CA ARG A 473 1.66 19.17 -9.60
C ARG A 473 2.67 18.75 -8.54
N PRO A 474 2.22 18.38 -7.32
CA PRO A 474 3.12 17.81 -6.32
C PRO A 474 3.82 16.57 -6.88
N THR A 475 5.08 16.42 -6.53
CA THR A 475 5.94 15.32 -6.96
C THR A 475 5.95 14.19 -5.94
N TRP A 476 6.45 13.03 -6.34
CA TRP A 476 6.71 11.95 -5.39
C TRP A 476 7.74 12.31 -4.32
N ASP A 477 8.66 13.25 -4.60
CA ASP A 477 9.61 13.76 -3.60
C ASP A 477 8.89 14.58 -2.52
N ASP A 478 7.91 15.41 -2.92
CA ASP A 478 7.06 16.15 -1.99
C ASP A 478 6.23 15.20 -1.12
N TYR A 479 5.56 14.22 -1.75
CA TYR A 479 4.75 13.21 -1.05
C TYR A 479 5.59 12.42 -0.03
N ALA A 480 6.77 11.95 -0.43
CA ALA A 480 7.66 11.20 0.46
C ALA A 480 8.14 12.08 1.63
N ALA A 481 8.49 13.34 1.38
CA ALA A 481 8.93 14.26 2.44
C ALA A 481 7.81 14.55 3.44
N ASP A 482 6.60 14.84 2.97
CA ASP A 482 5.45 15.12 3.85
C ASP A 482 5.05 13.89 4.67
N LEU A 483 5.00 12.70 4.05
CA LEU A 483 4.73 11.46 4.77
C LEU A 483 5.82 11.14 5.81
N TRP A 484 7.08 11.49 5.55
CA TRP A 484 8.17 11.26 6.50
C TRP A 484 8.01 12.09 7.79
N ARG A 485 7.50 13.32 7.71
CA ARG A 485 7.23 14.13 8.92
C ARG A 485 6.28 13.40 9.87
N LEU A 486 5.24 12.78 9.32
CA LEU A 486 4.33 11.95 10.09
C LEU A 486 5.02 10.71 10.69
N VAL A 487 5.89 10.05 9.93
CA VAL A 487 6.71 8.92 10.41
C VAL A 487 7.63 9.35 11.55
N ALA A 488 8.28 10.52 11.44
CA ALA A 488 9.16 11.09 12.45
C ALA A 488 8.42 11.62 13.68
N GLY A 489 7.12 11.93 13.56
CA GLY A 489 6.31 12.51 14.61
C GLY A 489 6.55 14.02 14.78
N GLU A 490 6.84 14.71 13.68
CA GLU A 490 7.07 16.16 13.60
C GLU A 490 5.78 16.97 13.42
#